data_AF-A0A154M5E3-F1
#
_entry.id   AF-A0A154M5E3-F1
#
_cell.length_a   1.000
_cell.length_b   1.000
_cell.length_c   1.000
_cell.angle_alpha   90.00
_cell.angle_beta   90.00
_cell.angle_gamma   90.00
#
_symmetry.space_group_name_H-M   'P 1'
#
loop_
_entity.id
_entity.type
_entity.pdbx_description
1 polymer ?
#
loop_
_entity_poly.entity_id
_entity_poly.type
_entity_poly.pdbx_seq_one_letter_code
_entity_poly.pdbx_strand_id
1 'polypeptide(L)'
;MAQDIVPIELGLPQGDVVTLWAPRWRQEGDKREAFLGQEDDLYAFPDVAHLAAFVRTESEHGLSDHPSWRLVPPLSVAQLTPTYVHKYDLVGVPELVAGERPTPWAITKLVGIVAVMRSLADMYELDEVTDVLDKAKGFAILAEFKYDREGERLWGRPGHDRRQQLGRRPRRPRLARDVPRHR
;
A
#
# COMPACT_ATOMS: atom_id res chain seq x y z
N MET A 1 -11.33 2.73 21.97
CA MET A 1 -12.27 2.81 20.83
C MET A 1 -11.40 2.89 19.59
N ALA A 2 -11.15 1.77 18.94
CA ALA A 2 -10.44 1.78 17.66
C ALA A 2 -11.44 2.30 16.63
N GLN A 3 -11.11 3.35 15.91
CA GLN A 3 -11.81 3.65 14.67
C GLN A 3 -11.38 2.54 13.71
N ASP A 4 -12.29 1.61 13.42
CA ASP A 4 -12.03 0.48 12.50
C ASP A 4 -11.90 0.96 11.05
N ILE A 5 -12.24 2.22 10.76
CA ILE A 5 -11.97 2.90 9.50
C ILE A 5 -10.84 3.91 9.75
N VAL A 6 -9.74 3.80 9.01
CA VAL A 6 -8.57 4.65 9.12
C VAL A 6 -8.33 5.44 7.82
N PRO A 7 -8.01 6.74 7.90
CA PRO A 7 -7.51 7.48 6.76
C PRO A 7 -6.08 7.05 6.44
N ILE A 8 -5.82 6.77 5.16
CA ILE A 8 -4.52 6.35 4.66
C ILE A 8 -4.05 7.27 3.53
N GLU A 9 -2.74 7.36 3.37
CA GLU A 9 -2.08 8.01 2.24
C GLU A 9 -1.29 6.98 1.45
N LEU A 10 -1.45 6.98 0.13
CA LEU A 10 -0.74 6.13 -0.80
C LEU A 10 0.18 6.99 -1.67
N GLY A 11 1.48 6.75 -1.57
CA GLY A 11 2.46 7.35 -2.46
C GLY A 11 2.54 6.57 -3.76
N LEU A 12 2.08 7.18 -4.85
CA LEU A 12 2.02 6.57 -6.19
C LEU A 12 2.94 7.31 -7.16
N PRO A 13 3.33 6.69 -8.31
CA PRO A 13 4.16 7.36 -9.31
C PRO A 13 3.58 8.67 -9.85
N GLN A 14 2.25 8.81 -9.84
CA GLN A 14 1.52 9.97 -10.35
C GLN A 14 1.29 11.05 -9.28
N GLY A 15 1.65 10.79 -8.02
CA GLY A 15 1.44 11.66 -6.88
C GLY A 15 0.81 10.94 -5.69
N ASP A 16 0.84 11.59 -4.55
CA ASP A 16 0.26 11.07 -3.32
C ASP A 16 -1.26 11.26 -3.33
N VAL A 17 -1.98 10.25 -2.86
CA VAL A 17 -3.44 10.30 -2.72
C VAL A 17 -3.88 9.85 -1.34
N VAL A 18 -5.03 10.34 -0.89
CA VAL A 18 -5.64 9.96 0.39
C VAL A 18 -6.98 9.25 0.19
N THR A 19 -7.24 8.24 1.01
CA THR A 19 -8.47 7.44 1.01
C THR A 19 -8.77 6.89 2.41
N LEU A 20 -9.83 6.09 2.56
CA LEU A 20 -10.15 5.37 3.79
C LEU A 20 -10.00 3.87 3.60
N TRP A 21 -9.55 3.21 4.66
CA TRP A 21 -9.40 1.77 4.71
C TRP A 21 -9.96 1.24 6.01
N ALA A 22 -10.72 0.15 5.94
CA ALA A 22 -11.18 -0.60 7.09
C ALA A 22 -10.49 -1.97 7.10
N PRO A 23 -9.30 -2.09 7.74
CA PRO A 23 -8.41 -3.25 7.57
C PRO A 23 -9.05 -4.56 7.96
N ARG A 24 -9.70 -4.64 9.13
CA ARG A 24 -10.42 -5.85 9.56
C ARG A 24 -11.53 -5.49 10.54
N TRP A 25 -12.77 -5.82 10.21
CA TRP A 25 -13.87 -5.88 11.18
C TRP A 25 -14.63 -7.20 11.07
N ARG A 26 -15.55 -7.43 12.00
CA ARG A 26 -16.46 -8.59 11.95
C ARG A 26 -17.87 -8.14 11.62
N GLN A 27 -18.49 -8.81 10.66
CA GLN A 27 -19.91 -8.67 10.34
C GLN A 27 -20.52 -10.06 10.30
N GLU A 28 -21.54 -10.29 11.12
CA GLU A 28 -22.28 -11.57 11.16
C GLU A 28 -21.42 -12.83 11.40
N GLY A 29 -20.23 -12.66 11.98
CA GLY A 29 -19.27 -13.76 12.23
C GLY A 29 -18.15 -13.85 11.19
N ASP A 30 -18.31 -13.20 10.04
CA ASP A 30 -17.32 -13.17 8.98
C ASP A 30 -16.31 -12.04 9.15
N LYS A 31 -15.06 -12.30 8.77
CA LYS A 31 -14.03 -11.27 8.68
C LYS A 31 -14.27 -10.47 7.41
N ARG A 32 -14.40 -9.15 7.58
CA ARG A 32 -14.62 -8.20 6.49
C ARG A 32 -13.46 -7.21 6.44
N GLU A 33 -13.23 -6.71 5.25
CA GLU A 33 -12.28 -5.67 4.91
C GLU A 33 -12.87 -4.86 3.76
N ALA A 34 -12.57 -3.56 3.69
CA ALA A 34 -13.01 -2.70 2.61
C ALA A 34 -12.17 -1.42 2.53
N PHE A 35 -12.12 -0.86 1.33
CA PHE A 35 -11.63 0.49 1.07
C PHE A 35 -12.80 1.41 0.70
N LEU A 36 -12.56 2.71 0.74
CA LEU A 36 -13.48 3.68 0.16
C LEU A 36 -13.46 3.55 -1.37
N GLY A 37 -14.55 3.06 -1.92
CA GLY A 37 -14.67 2.74 -3.34
C GLY A 37 -16.01 2.08 -3.62
N GLN A 38 -16.25 1.75 -4.87
CA GLN A 38 -17.47 1.05 -5.28
C GLN A 38 -17.12 0.07 -6.39
N GLU A 39 -17.65 -1.15 -6.29
CA GLU A 39 -17.31 -2.24 -7.23
C GLU A 39 -15.78 -2.38 -7.35
N ASP A 40 -15.24 -2.18 -8.55
CA ASP A 40 -13.82 -2.31 -8.87
C ASP A 40 -13.06 -0.98 -8.76
N ASP A 41 -13.73 0.11 -8.41
CA ASP A 41 -13.14 1.43 -8.32
C ASP A 41 -12.71 1.78 -6.89
N LEU A 42 -11.44 2.18 -6.72
CA LEU A 42 -10.92 2.80 -5.51
C LEU A 42 -11.09 4.31 -5.60
N TYR A 43 -11.78 4.90 -4.61
CA TYR A 43 -11.90 6.36 -4.52
C TYR A 43 -10.72 6.92 -3.73
N ALA A 44 -9.89 7.71 -4.42
CA ALA A 44 -8.73 8.36 -3.84
C ALA A 44 -8.70 9.84 -4.22
N PHE A 45 -8.27 10.68 -3.28
CA PHE A 45 -8.38 12.14 -3.38
C PHE A 45 -7.01 12.80 -3.33
N PRO A 46 -6.83 13.97 -3.97
CA PRO A 46 -5.56 14.68 -3.96
C PRO A 46 -5.19 15.24 -2.58
N ASP A 47 -6.16 15.49 -1.72
CA ASP A 47 -5.95 15.94 -0.34
C ASP A 47 -7.12 15.59 0.59
N VAL A 48 -6.89 15.82 1.89
CA VAL A 48 -7.84 15.49 2.95
C VAL A 48 -9.10 16.36 2.89
N ALA A 49 -9.04 17.56 2.31
CA ALA A 49 -10.20 18.43 2.19
C ALA A 49 -11.20 17.87 1.16
N HIS A 50 -10.70 17.34 0.05
CA HIS A 50 -11.53 16.64 -0.94
C HIS A 50 -12.14 15.36 -0.37
N LEU A 51 -11.36 14.56 0.36
CA LEU A 51 -11.89 13.40 1.09
C LEU A 51 -12.98 13.81 2.08
N ALA A 52 -12.74 14.85 2.89
CA ALA A 52 -13.71 15.35 3.87
C ALA A 52 -15.00 15.87 3.22
N ALA A 53 -14.91 16.45 2.02
CA ALA A 53 -16.08 16.87 1.26
C ALA A 53 -16.89 15.64 0.80
N PHE A 54 -16.22 14.63 0.22
CA PHE A 54 -16.86 13.41 -0.26
C PHE A 54 -17.63 12.66 0.83
N VAL A 55 -16.99 12.36 1.97
CA VAL A 55 -17.59 11.55 3.05
C VAL A 55 -18.79 12.22 3.71
N ARG A 56 -19.04 13.51 3.46
CA ARG A 56 -20.20 14.26 3.98
C ARG A 56 -21.39 14.24 3.05
N THR A 57 -21.18 13.99 1.76
CA THR A 57 -22.23 14.07 0.75
C THR A 57 -22.60 12.72 0.19
N GLU A 58 -21.63 11.81 0.04
CA GLU A 58 -21.86 10.52 -0.58
C GLU A 58 -22.20 9.43 0.43
N SER A 59 -23.09 8.54 0.02
CA SER A 59 -23.58 7.43 0.84
C SER A 59 -23.55 6.07 0.14
N GLU A 60 -23.18 6.01 -1.14
CA GLU A 60 -23.08 4.77 -1.91
C GLU A 60 -21.60 4.43 -2.16
N HIS A 61 -21.05 3.57 -1.32
CA HIS A 61 -19.68 3.05 -1.42
C HIS A 61 -19.49 1.85 -0.47
N GLY A 62 -18.42 1.09 -0.63
CA GLY A 62 -18.13 -0.15 0.12
C GLY A 62 -18.01 0.01 1.64
N LEU A 63 -17.83 1.23 2.17
CA LEU A 63 -17.81 1.51 3.60
C LEU A 63 -19.17 1.87 4.21
N SER A 64 -20.24 2.01 3.42
CA SER A 64 -21.54 2.51 3.92
C SER A 64 -22.18 1.55 4.93
N ASP A 65 -21.97 0.25 4.77
CA ASP A 65 -22.46 -0.80 5.66
C ASP A 65 -21.57 -1.01 6.90
N HIS A 66 -20.44 -0.30 6.98
CA HIS A 66 -19.54 -0.43 8.13
C HIS A 66 -20.21 0.14 9.40
N PRO A 67 -20.22 -0.58 10.55
CA PRO A 67 -20.91 -0.14 11.77
C PRO A 67 -20.46 1.25 12.28
N SER A 68 -19.18 1.55 12.12
CA SER A 68 -18.58 2.83 12.49
C SER A 68 -18.66 3.93 11.41
N TRP A 69 -19.24 3.66 10.24
CA TRP A 69 -19.30 4.64 9.13
C TRP A 69 -19.92 5.96 9.57
N ARG A 70 -21.00 5.91 10.38
CA ARG A 70 -21.69 7.10 10.90
C ARG A 70 -20.79 8.06 11.69
N LEU A 71 -19.63 7.60 12.15
CA LEU A 71 -18.66 8.41 12.88
C LEU A 71 -17.70 9.16 11.95
N VAL A 72 -17.62 8.82 10.67
CA VAL A 72 -16.67 9.38 9.69
C VAL A 72 -17.12 10.74 9.11
N PRO A 73 -18.36 10.91 8.60
CA PRO A 73 -18.82 12.21 8.08
C PRO A 73 -18.63 13.42 9.01
N PRO A 74 -18.86 13.31 10.34
CA PRO A 74 -18.68 14.45 11.24
C PRO A 74 -17.21 14.77 11.59
N LEU A 75 -16.24 13.98 11.13
CA LEU A 75 -14.83 14.24 11.43
C LEU A 75 -14.34 15.54 10.79
N SER A 76 -13.46 16.22 11.52
CA SER A 76 -12.71 17.37 11.00
C SER A 76 -11.62 16.91 10.03
N VAL A 77 -11.14 17.84 9.19
CA VAL A 77 -9.98 17.60 8.31
C VAL A 77 -8.78 17.08 9.11
N ALA A 78 -8.50 17.66 10.27
CA ALA A 78 -7.39 17.23 11.12
C ALA A 78 -7.51 15.77 11.61
N GLN A 79 -8.74 15.28 11.83
CA GLN A 79 -8.99 13.89 12.25
C GLN A 79 -8.97 12.92 11.07
N LEU A 80 -9.26 13.40 9.86
CA LEU A 80 -9.16 12.63 8.61
C LEU A 80 -7.75 12.66 8.01
N THR A 81 -6.82 13.42 8.59
CA THR A 81 -5.43 13.45 8.13
C THR A 81 -4.72 12.13 8.48
N PRO A 82 -4.17 11.39 7.50
CA PRO A 82 -3.41 10.18 7.76
C PRO A 82 -2.22 10.45 8.70
N THR A 83 -2.12 9.65 9.76
CA THR A 83 -0.97 9.70 10.65
C THR A 83 0.25 9.06 9.99
N TYR A 84 1.45 9.32 10.52
CA TYR A 84 2.69 8.80 9.94
C TYR A 84 2.72 7.26 9.77
N VAL A 85 1.95 6.50 10.57
CA VAL A 85 1.87 5.02 10.45
C VAL A 85 0.96 4.57 9.31
N HIS A 86 0.05 5.44 8.86
CA HIS A 86 -0.91 5.19 7.78
C HIS A 86 -0.51 5.88 6.47
N LYS A 87 0.75 6.27 6.35
CA LYS A 87 1.37 6.72 5.09
C LYS A 87 2.20 5.60 4.50
N TYR A 88 1.80 5.15 3.31
CA TYR A 88 2.37 4.01 2.60
C TYR A 88 2.95 4.49 1.27
N ASP A 89 4.27 4.66 1.22
CA ASP A 89 5.00 5.04 0.01
C ASP A 89 5.30 3.77 -0.80
N LEU A 90 4.50 3.52 -1.85
CA LEU A 90 4.64 2.33 -2.68
C LEU A 90 5.82 2.45 -3.66
N VAL A 91 6.18 3.69 -4.03
CA VAL A 91 7.28 3.95 -4.96
C VAL A 91 8.64 3.99 -4.29
N GLY A 92 8.70 4.33 -3.00
CA GLY A 92 9.93 4.37 -2.19
C GLY A 92 10.37 3.02 -1.62
N VAL A 93 9.67 1.92 -1.94
CA VAL A 93 10.04 0.56 -1.49
C VAL A 93 11.46 0.17 -1.92
N PRO A 94 11.91 0.40 -3.17
CA PRO A 94 13.28 0.08 -3.58
C PRO A 94 14.34 0.77 -2.72
N GLU A 95 14.15 2.04 -2.40
CA GLU A 95 15.02 2.83 -1.55
C GLU A 95 15.02 2.30 -0.11
N LEU A 96 13.85 1.91 0.40
CA LEU A 96 13.68 1.36 1.75
C LEU A 96 14.48 0.06 1.96
N VAL A 97 14.62 -0.75 0.90
CA VAL A 97 15.34 -2.04 0.93
C VAL A 97 16.76 -1.98 0.38
N ALA A 98 17.19 -0.84 -0.19
CA ALA A 98 18.50 -0.68 -0.81
C ALA A 98 19.67 -0.76 0.19
N GLY A 99 19.43 -0.47 1.47
CA GLY A 99 20.44 -0.53 2.52
C GLY A 99 21.11 -1.89 2.68
N GLU A 100 22.36 -1.90 3.16
CA GLU A 100 23.07 -3.14 3.45
C GLU A 100 22.37 -3.93 4.56
N ARG A 101 21.93 -3.24 5.62
CA ARG A 101 21.17 -3.79 6.74
C ARG A 101 19.86 -3.01 6.95
N PRO A 102 18.69 -3.66 6.87
CA PRO A 102 17.43 -2.98 7.13
C PRO A 102 17.31 -2.66 8.62
N THR A 103 16.80 -1.47 8.91
CA THR A 103 16.52 -1.02 10.27
C THR A 103 15.15 -1.55 10.72
N PRO A 104 14.90 -1.67 12.04
CA PRO A 104 13.57 -1.98 12.56
C PRO A 104 12.47 -1.10 11.95
N TRP A 105 12.74 0.20 11.87
CA TRP A 105 11.83 1.16 11.25
C TRP A 105 11.53 0.84 9.79
N ALA A 106 12.55 0.51 8.99
CA ALA A 106 12.38 0.15 7.59
C ALA A 106 11.55 -1.13 7.43
N ILE A 107 11.79 -2.13 8.27
CA ILE A 107 11.01 -3.38 8.26
C ILE A 107 9.55 -3.11 8.63
N THR A 108 9.29 -2.37 9.71
CA THR A 108 7.91 -2.02 10.10
C THR A 108 7.18 -1.25 8.99
N LYS A 109 7.86 -0.33 8.32
CA LYS A 109 7.31 0.38 7.16
C LYS A 109 6.98 -0.56 6.02
N LEU A 110 7.90 -1.46 5.68
CA LEU A 110 7.71 -2.44 4.63
C LEU A 110 6.57 -3.42 4.92
N VAL A 111 6.43 -3.87 6.17
CA VAL A 111 5.29 -4.70 6.62
C VAL A 111 3.96 -3.98 6.35
N GLY A 112 3.86 -2.71 6.72
CA GLY A 112 2.65 -1.91 6.47
C GLY A 112 2.34 -1.74 4.99
N ILE A 113 3.35 -1.44 4.17
CA ILE A 113 3.21 -1.29 2.71
C ILE A 113 2.73 -2.60 2.08
N VAL A 114 3.37 -3.72 2.41
CA VAL A 114 3.01 -5.03 1.87
C VAL A 114 1.60 -5.44 2.31
N ALA A 115 1.21 -5.13 3.56
CA ALA A 115 -0.14 -5.41 4.04
C ALA A 115 -1.20 -4.67 3.21
N VAL A 116 -1.03 -3.36 3.01
CA VAL A 116 -1.96 -2.56 2.17
C VAL A 116 -1.96 -3.04 0.72
N MET A 117 -0.78 -3.36 0.15
CA MET A 117 -0.71 -3.86 -1.22
C MET A 117 -1.44 -5.20 -1.39
N ARG A 118 -1.32 -6.13 -0.43
CA ARG A 118 -2.06 -7.39 -0.45
C ARG A 118 -3.56 -7.15 -0.35
N SER A 119 -3.99 -6.32 0.60
CA SER A 119 -5.39 -5.94 0.74
C SER A 119 -5.98 -5.32 -0.52
N LEU A 120 -5.25 -4.40 -1.16
CA LEU A 120 -5.67 -3.81 -2.45
C LEU A 120 -5.72 -4.87 -3.56
N ALA A 121 -4.73 -5.75 -3.64
CA ALA A 121 -4.70 -6.78 -4.66
C ALA A 121 -5.84 -7.80 -4.51
N ASP A 122 -6.15 -8.20 -3.28
CA ASP A 122 -7.23 -9.14 -2.98
C ASP A 122 -8.61 -8.50 -3.24
N MET A 123 -8.80 -7.23 -2.89
CA MET A 123 -10.09 -6.54 -3.02
C MET A 123 -10.42 -6.13 -4.46
N TYR A 124 -9.41 -5.77 -5.25
CA TYR A 124 -9.55 -5.25 -6.60
C TYR A 124 -9.00 -6.22 -7.66
N GLU A 125 -8.82 -7.49 -7.31
CA GLU A 125 -8.36 -8.56 -8.20
C GLU A 125 -7.09 -8.20 -9.00
N LEU A 126 -6.12 -7.54 -8.36
CA LEU A 126 -4.89 -7.08 -9.00
C LEU A 126 -3.86 -8.22 -9.09
N ASP A 127 -4.11 -9.20 -9.96
CA ASP A 127 -3.28 -10.40 -10.14
C ASP A 127 -1.79 -10.09 -10.34
N GLU A 128 -1.46 -9.03 -11.09
CA GLU A 128 -0.07 -8.63 -11.31
C GLU A 128 0.65 -8.24 -9.99
N VAL A 129 -0.07 -7.61 -9.06
CA VAL A 129 0.48 -7.23 -7.75
C VAL A 129 0.68 -8.47 -6.90
N THR A 130 -0.29 -9.38 -6.86
CA THR A 130 -0.19 -10.67 -6.16
C THR A 130 1.00 -11.48 -6.66
N ASP A 131 1.15 -11.61 -7.98
CA ASP A 131 2.27 -12.31 -8.62
C ASP A 131 3.63 -11.72 -8.23
N VAL A 132 3.74 -10.39 -8.20
CA VAL A 132 4.99 -9.71 -7.79
C VAL A 132 5.30 -10.00 -6.32
N LEU A 133 4.30 -9.93 -5.45
CA LEU A 133 4.47 -10.18 -4.02
C LEU A 133 4.84 -11.63 -3.73
N ASP A 134 4.35 -12.59 -4.53
CA ASP A 134 4.63 -14.01 -4.33
C ASP A 134 5.95 -14.48 -4.96
N LYS A 135 6.50 -13.74 -5.93
CA LYS A 135 7.84 -14.01 -6.53
C LYS A 135 8.99 -13.93 -5.53
N ALA A 136 8.84 -13.17 -4.45
CA ALA A 136 9.88 -13.04 -3.44
C ALA A 136 9.43 -13.58 -2.09
N LYS A 137 10.06 -14.68 -1.66
CA LYS A 137 9.88 -15.28 -0.32
C LYS A 137 10.03 -14.26 0.82
N GLY A 138 10.79 -13.20 0.62
CA GLY A 138 10.94 -12.10 1.57
C GLY A 138 9.61 -11.43 1.94
N PHE A 139 8.69 -11.25 0.98
CA PHE A 139 7.37 -10.66 1.25
C PHE A 139 6.46 -11.59 2.04
N ALA A 140 6.55 -12.90 1.81
CA ALA A 140 5.82 -13.89 2.62
C ALA A 140 6.30 -13.89 4.08
N ILE A 141 7.61 -13.77 4.31
CA ILE A 141 8.18 -13.69 5.68
C ILE A 141 7.73 -12.41 6.38
N LEU A 142 7.61 -11.28 5.66
CA LEU A 142 7.15 -10.02 6.24
C LEU A 142 5.73 -10.10 6.82
N ALA A 143 4.84 -10.88 6.19
CA ALA A 143 3.48 -11.08 6.70
C ALA A 143 3.45 -11.77 8.07
N GLU A 144 4.45 -12.60 8.38
CA GLU A 144 4.61 -13.29 9.66
C GLU A 144 5.55 -12.54 10.63
N PHE A 145 6.19 -11.47 10.15
CA PHE A 145 7.28 -10.83 10.86
C PHE A 145 6.79 -10.08 12.09
N LYS A 146 7.23 -10.54 13.26
CA LYS A 146 7.25 -9.77 14.50
C LYS A 146 8.67 -9.30 14.72
N TYR A 147 8.87 -8.03 15.08
CA TYR A 147 10.20 -7.53 15.41
C TYR A 147 10.65 -8.09 16.76
N ASP A 148 11.17 -9.32 16.75
CA ASP A 148 11.78 -10.03 17.85
C ASP A 148 13.12 -10.68 17.41
N ARG A 149 13.83 -11.36 18.32
CA ARG A 149 15.11 -12.02 18.00
C ARG A 149 14.99 -13.08 16.90
N GLU A 150 13.82 -13.68 16.71
CA GLU A 150 13.57 -14.71 15.71
C GLU A 150 13.39 -14.06 14.32
N GLY A 151 12.68 -12.94 14.25
CA GLY A 151 12.53 -12.12 13.04
C GLY A 151 13.87 -11.61 12.50
N GLU A 152 14.72 -11.04 13.37
CA GLU A 152 16.09 -10.62 12.97
C GLU A 152 16.91 -11.77 12.37
N ARG A 153 16.74 -12.99 12.91
CA ARG A 153 17.43 -14.19 12.44
C ARG A 153 16.91 -14.69 11.09
N LEU A 154 15.60 -14.67 10.86
CA LEU A 154 14.99 -15.08 9.58
C LEU A 154 15.40 -14.15 8.44
N TRP A 155 15.51 -12.85 8.72
CA TRP A 155 15.96 -11.86 7.75
C TRP A 155 17.46 -11.92 7.45
N GLY A 156 18.28 -12.32 8.43
CA GLY A 156 19.74 -12.40 8.31
C GLY A 156 20.31 -13.66 7.65
N ARG A 157 19.48 -14.62 7.18
CA ARG A 157 19.99 -15.89 6.64
C ARG A 157 20.61 -15.74 5.24
N PRO A 158 21.82 -16.29 5.00
CA PRO A 158 22.38 -16.44 3.65
C PRO A 158 21.51 -17.39 2.82
N GLY A 159 21.14 -16.94 1.62
CA GLY A 159 20.06 -17.51 0.80
C GLY A 159 19.24 -16.40 0.12
N HIS A 160 19.32 -15.17 0.66
CA HIS A 160 18.93 -13.94 -0.01
C HIS A 160 20.04 -13.50 -1.00
N ASP A 161 20.36 -14.34 -1.99
CA ASP A 161 21.39 -14.02 -2.97
C ASP A 161 20.93 -12.88 -3.89
N ARG A 162 21.20 -11.64 -3.44
CA ARG A 162 20.86 -10.38 -4.11
C ARG A 162 21.49 -10.26 -5.52
N ARG A 163 22.41 -11.15 -5.92
CA ARG A 163 23.06 -11.09 -7.24
C ARG A 163 22.41 -11.99 -8.30
N GLN A 164 21.58 -12.97 -7.93
CA GLN A 164 20.96 -13.89 -8.91
C GLN A 164 19.60 -13.42 -9.45
N GLN A 165 18.92 -12.46 -8.81
CA GLN A 165 17.64 -11.91 -9.32
C GLN A 165 17.79 -10.72 -10.27
N LEU A 166 18.95 -10.08 -10.34
CA LEU A 166 19.28 -9.13 -11.42
C LEU A 166 19.80 -9.90 -12.66
N GLY A 167 18.98 -10.82 -13.15
CA GLY A 167 19.16 -11.47 -14.44
C GLY A 167 19.09 -10.42 -15.56
N ARG A 168 20.27 -10.07 -16.09
CA ARG A 168 20.53 -9.34 -17.35
C ARG A 168 19.75 -8.04 -17.54
N ARG A 169 20.48 -6.92 -17.50
CA ARG A 169 20.05 -5.64 -18.09
C ARG A 169 19.36 -5.92 -19.44
N PRO A 170 18.10 -5.51 -19.64
CA PRO A 170 17.53 -5.53 -20.98
C PRO A 170 18.40 -4.66 -21.88
N ARG A 171 18.78 -5.19 -23.05
CA ARG A 171 19.47 -4.40 -24.08
C ARG A 171 18.58 -3.19 -24.36
N ARG A 172 19.16 -1.98 -24.23
CA ARG A 172 18.50 -0.74 -24.64
C ARG A 172 17.85 -0.93 -26.02
N PRO A 173 16.57 -0.59 -26.21
CA PRO A 173 16.01 -0.49 -27.55
C PRO A 173 16.82 0.58 -28.29
N ARG A 174 17.34 0.23 -29.47
CA ARG A 174 17.89 1.23 -30.40
C ARG A 174 16.70 2.08 -30.88
N LEU A 175 16.55 3.27 -30.32
CA LEU A 175 15.67 4.28 -30.90
C LEU A 175 16.33 4.79 -32.18
N ALA A 176 15.74 4.44 -33.31
CA ALA A 176 16.02 5.03 -34.61
C ALA A 176 15.55 6.50 -34.59
N ARG A 177 16.49 7.44 -34.52
CA ARG A 177 16.30 8.82 -34.95
C ARG A 177 17.62 9.36 -35.51
N ASP A 178 17.95 8.92 -36.71
CA ASP A 178 18.73 9.74 -37.64
C ASP A 178 17.72 10.57 -38.45
N VAL A 179 17.62 11.85 -38.11
CA VAL A 179 17.08 12.88 -39.00
C VAL A 179 18.26 13.82 -39.29
N PRO A 180 18.75 13.89 -40.54
CA PRO A 180 19.88 14.74 -40.87
C PRO A 180 19.46 16.21 -40.82
N ARG A 181 20.19 17.02 -40.04
CA ARG A 181 20.14 18.48 -40.17
C ARG A 181 20.85 18.87 -41.47
N HIS A 182 20.07 19.27 -42.47
CA HIS A 182 20.60 20.05 -43.58
C HIS A 182 21.09 21.41 -43.06
N ARG A 183 22.31 21.77 -43.48
CA ARG A 183 22.81 23.15 -43.50
C ARG A 183 22.07 23.97 -44.54
#